data_AF-A0A2H0Z607-F1
#
_entry.id   AF-A0A2H0Z607-F1
#
_cell.length_a   1.000
_cell.length_b   1.000
_cell.length_c   1.000
_cell.angle_alpha   90.00
_cell.angle_beta   90.00
_cell.angle_gamma   90.00
#
_symmetry.space_group_name_H-M   'P 1'
#
loop_
_entity.id
_entity.type
_entity.pdbx_description
1 polymer ?
#
loop_
_entity_poly.entity_id
_entity_poly.type
_entity_poly.pdbx_seq_one_letter_code
_entity_poly.pdbx_strand_id
1 'polypeptide(L)' 'MKNILYICVIIFLSSIHLFGQWRIIDTKTDTLIVDICFPDTSNGWAITSETIIHSSDGGETWEVQKYSLDSVDF' A
#
# COMPACT_ATOMS: atom_id res chain seq x y z
N MET A 1 -7.97 -44.55 -4.31
CA MET A 1 -6.88 -44.01 -3.48
C MET A 1 -6.11 -42.87 -4.17
N LYS A 2 -5.71 -43.01 -5.45
CA LYS A 2 -5.02 -41.95 -6.22
C LYS A 2 -5.77 -40.60 -6.26
N ASN A 3 -7.10 -40.62 -6.44
CA ASN A 3 -7.93 -39.41 -6.56
C ASN A 3 -7.99 -38.59 -5.27
N ILE A 4 -7.95 -39.24 -4.10
CA ILE A 4 -7.93 -38.57 -2.80
C ILE A 4 -6.57 -37.87 -2.59
N LEU A 5 -5.49 -38.51 -3.02
CA LEU A 5 -4.14 -37.93 -2.95
C LEU A 5 -4.02 -36.65 -3.78
N TYR A 6 -4.59 -36.60 -5.00
CA TYR A 6 -4.58 -35.39 -5.83
C TYR A 6 -5.34 -34.23 -5.18
N ILE A 7 -6.49 -34.51 -4.55
CA ILE A 7 -7.29 -33.50 -3.83
C ILE A 7 -6.49 -32.95 -2.64
N CYS A 8 -5.82 -33.81 -1.86
CA CYS A 8 -4.98 -33.39 -0.75
C CYS A 8 -3.80 -32.52 -1.22
N VAL A 9 -3.16 -32.85 -2.34
CA VAL A 9 -2.05 -32.07 -2.91
C VAL A 9 -2.53 -30.70 -3.40
N ILE A 10 -3.69 -30.63 -4.05
CA ILE A 10 -4.26 -29.35 -4.51
C ILE A 10 -4.63 -28.45 -3.34
N ILE A 11 -5.23 -28.99 -2.27
CA ILE A 11 -5.55 -28.23 -1.05
C ILE A 11 -4.27 -27.73 -0.37
N PHE A 12 -3.22 -28.54 -0.32
CA PHE A 12 -1.94 -28.15 0.30
C PHE A 12 -1.23 -27.05 -0.50
N LEU A 13 -1.28 -27.12 -1.84
CA LEU A 13 -0.69 -26.12 -2.73
C LEU A 13 -1.50 -24.80 -2.76
N SER A 14 -2.84 -24.86 -2.68
CA SER A 14 -3.68 -23.66 -2.63
C SER A 14 -3.63 -22.95 -1.28
N SER A 15 -3.36 -23.69 -0.20
CA SER A 15 -3.23 -23.14 1.15
C SER A 15 -2.03 -22.20 1.35
N ILE A 16 -1.06 -22.21 0.42
CA ILE A 16 0.13 -21.34 0.47
C ILE A 16 -0.23 -19.88 0.11
N HIS A 17 -1.42 -19.61 -0.47
CA HIS A 17 -1.88 -18.26 -0.82
C HIS A 17 -2.79 -17.60 0.22
N LEU A 18 -3.07 -18.27 1.35
CA LEU A 18 -4.04 -17.79 2.36
C LEU A 18 -3.43 -16.92 3.46
N PHE A 19 -2.16 -16.55 3.34
CA PHE A 19 -1.51 -15.66 4.31
C PHE A 19 -1.36 -14.28 3.69
N GLY A 20 -1.91 -13.26 4.37
CA GLY A 20 -1.58 -11.87 4.07
C GLY A 20 -0.06 -11.72 4.10
N GLN A 21 0.54 -11.49 2.94
CA GLN A 21 1.98 -11.36 2.78
C GLN A 21 2.35 -9.89 2.74
N TRP A 22 3.39 -9.53 3.49
CA TRP A 22 3.98 -8.21 3.38
C TRP A 22 4.59 -8.05 1.99
N ARG A 23 4.23 -6.97 1.30
CA ARG A 23 4.81 -6.57 0.03
C ARG A 23 5.40 -5.18 0.18
N ILE A 24 6.61 -4.99 -0.32
CA ILE A 24 7.23 -3.66 -0.38
C ILE A 24 6.53 -2.89 -1.51
N ILE A 25 6.05 -1.69 -1.19
CA ILE A 25 5.43 -0.76 -2.12
C ILE A 25 6.37 0.43 -2.30
N ASP A 26 6.43 0.95 -3.53
CA ASP A 26 7.15 2.19 -3.83
C ASP A 26 6.33 3.40 -3.35
N THR A 27 6.85 4.09 -2.35
CA THR A 27 6.24 5.26 -1.69
C THR A 27 6.55 6.57 -2.40
N LYS A 28 7.30 6.56 -3.51
CA LYS A 28 7.74 7.74 -4.27
C LYS A 28 8.59 8.72 -3.49
N THR A 29 9.24 8.27 -2.42
CA THR A 29 10.18 9.05 -1.61
C THR A 29 11.26 8.14 -1.04
N ASP A 30 12.51 8.63 -1.03
CA ASP A 30 13.64 7.95 -0.39
C ASP A 30 13.77 8.32 1.10
N THR A 31 12.93 9.24 1.58
CA THR A 31 12.92 9.74 2.95
C THR A 31 12.10 8.84 3.85
N LEU A 32 12.54 8.67 5.10
CA LEU A 32 11.81 7.87 6.09
C LEU A 32 10.39 8.43 6.33
N ILE A 33 9.40 7.55 6.28
CA ILE A 33 8.04 7.85 6.71
C ILE A 33 7.99 7.90 8.24
N VAL A 34 7.50 9.02 8.76
CA VAL A 34 7.44 9.31 10.20
C VAL A 34 6.08 8.93 10.77
N ASP A 35 5.00 9.16 10.03
CA ASP A 35 3.64 8.82 10.45
C ASP A 35 2.73 8.57 9.22
N ILE A 36 1.63 7.86 9.44
CA ILE A 36 0.66 7.49 8.41
C ILE A 36 -0.76 7.41 8.98
N CYS A 37 -1.75 7.91 8.24
CA CYS A 37 -3.15 7.91 8.65
C CYS A 37 -4.08 7.63 7.45
N PHE A 38 -5.13 6.86 7.70
CA PHE A 38 -6.22 6.55 6.77
C PHE A 38 -7.55 6.97 7.39
N PRO A 39 -8.12 8.14 7.03
CA PRO A 39 -9.45 8.55 7.50
C PRO A 39 -10.58 7.70 6.90
N ASP A 40 -10.34 7.01 5.78
CA ASP A 40 -11.26 6.05 5.18
C ASP A 40 -10.50 4.89 4.50
N THR A 41 -11.23 3.96 3.87
CA THR A 41 -10.64 2.74 3.27
C THR A 41 -9.80 2.99 2.03
N SER A 42 -9.92 4.15 1.39
CA SER A 42 -9.30 4.44 0.10
C SER A 42 -8.26 5.54 0.21
N ASN A 43 -8.51 6.56 1.02
CA ASN A 43 -7.65 7.73 1.14
C ASN A 43 -6.70 7.58 2.34
N GLY A 44 -5.40 7.78 2.08
CA GLY A 44 -4.35 7.71 3.08
C GLY A 44 -3.29 8.78 2.88
N TRP A 45 -2.73 9.27 3.98
CA TRP A 45 -1.63 10.24 3.99
C TRP A 45 -0.48 9.70 4.82
N ALA A 46 0.73 9.84 4.29
CA ALA A 46 1.95 9.61 5.04
C ALA A 46 2.84 10.85 5.00
N ILE A 47 3.52 11.12 6.10
CA ILE A 47 4.42 12.26 6.23
C ILE A 47 5.87 11.77 6.35
N THR A 48 6.78 12.49 5.70
CA THR A 48 8.22 12.36 5.90
C THR A 48 8.76 13.66 6.50
N SER A 49 10.08 13.74 6.70
CA SER A 49 10.72 15.01 7.08
C SER A 49 10.68 16.07 5.98
N GLU A 50 10.35 15.72 4.74
CA GLU A 50 10.47 16.60 3.58
C GLU A 50 9.15 16.80 2.82
N THR A 51 8.27 15.80 2.82
CA THR A 51 7.07 15.82 1.99
C THR A 51 5.90 15.09 2.64
N ILE A 52 4.71 15.37 2.11
CA ILE A 52 3.50 14.60 2.33
C ILE A 52 3.25 13.77 1.07
N ILE A 53 2.89 12.50 1.24
CA ILE A 53 2.43 11.63 0.16
C ILE A 53 0.98 11.21 0.42
N HIS A 54 0.21 11.02 -0.65
CA HIS A 54 -1.20 10.67 -0.62
C HIS A 54 -1.44 9.40 -1.44
N SER A 55 -2.34 8.55 -0.96
CA SER A 55 -2.89 7.39 -1.68
C SER A 55 -4.40 7.54 -1.79
N SER A 56 -4.97 7.13 -2.93
CA SER A 56 -6.42 7.12 -3.18
C SER A 56 -6.98 5.72 -3.43
N ASP A 57 -6.16 4.68 -3.25
CA ASP A 57 -6.47 3.28 -3.53
C ASP A 57 -6.16 2.34 -2.35
N GLY A 58 -6.17 2.88 -1.12
CA GLY A 58 -5.95 2.10 0.10
C GLY A 58 -4.47 1.80 0.38
N GLY A 59 -3.55 2.56 -0.20
CA GLY A 59 -2.11 2.43 0.01
C GLY A 59 -1.40 1.56 -1.04
N GLU A 60 -2.10 1.14 -2.10
CA GLU A 60 -1.52 0.37 -3.20
C GLU A 60 -0.58 1.23 -4.06
N THR A 61 -0.93 2.50 -4.27
CA THR A 61 -0.09 3.51 -4.91
C THR A 61 -0.06 4.81 -4.11
N TRP A 62 1.08 5.50 -4.17
CA TRP A 62 1.34 6.75 -3.47
C TRP A 62 1.85 7.82 -4.44
N GLU A 63 1.45 9.06 -4.21
CA GLU A 63 1.89 10.22 -4.98
C GLU A 63 2.33 11.36 -4.05
N VAL A 64 3.38 12.08 -4.45
CA VAL A 64 3.84 13.28 -3.75
C VAL A 64 2.78 14.36 -3.86
N GLN A 65 2.26 14.81 -2.71
CA GLN A 65 1.25 15.85 -2.67
C GLN A 65 1.91 17.22 -2.88
N LYS A 66 1.75 17.77 -4.09
CA LYS A 66 2.19 19.13 -4.42
C LYS A 66 1.16 20.14 -3.94
N TYR A 67 1.61 21.22 -3.33
CA TYR A 67 0.78 22.39 -3.08
C TYR A 67 1.03 23.43 -4.19
N SER A 68 -0.05 23.87 -4.85
CA SER A 68 0.01 25.11 -5.64
C SER A 68 -0.10 26.25 -4.64
N LEU A 69 0.97 27.04 -4.49
CA LEU A 69 0.79 28.41 -4.02
C LEU A 69 0.22 29.15 -5.22
N ASP A 70 -1.10 29.22 -5.32
CA ASP A 70 -1.73 30.20 -6.20
C ASP A 70 -1.12 31.54 -5.74
N SER A 71 -0.39 32.19 -6.65
CA SER A 71 0.33 33.42 -6.35
C SER A 71 -0.69 34.38 -5.74
N VAL A 72 -0.57 34.59 -4.43
CA VAL A 72 -1.35 35.61 -3.75
C VAL A 72 -0.86 36.91 -4.35
N ASP A 73 -1.65 37.46 -5.27
CA ASP A 73 -1.43 38.79 -5.81
C ASP A 73 -1.53 39.76 -4.64
N PHE A 74 -0.37 40.18 -4.11
CA PHE A 74 -0.22 41.25 -3.13
C PHE A 74 -0.28 42.62 -3.81
#